data_AF-A0A9N8EXH2-F1
#
_entry.id   AF-A0A9N8EXH2-F1
#
_cell.length_a   1.000
_cell.length_b   1.000
_cell.length_c   1.000
_cell.angle_alpha   90.00
_cell.angle_beta   90.00
_cell.angle_gamma   90.00
#
_symmetry.space_group_name_H-M   'P 1'
#
loop_
_entity.id
_entity.type
_entity.pdbx_description
1 polymer ?
#
loop_
_entity_poly.entity_id
_entity_poly.type
_entity_poly.pdbx_seq_one_letter_code
_entity_poly.pdbx_strand_id
1 'polypeptide(L)'
;MKSENGHTLFQDFSIYIKHLPFRQSKNGVWQKLCHSSYYAQEDDLNLMVSRLEVGNGDLARPTVYYAVTPAGSGKTASVAAAFVQSAKGNRTESYTHYLYIAFSNNKDRNFQAHGAVSDDATQAENQGAGFMVRCVECLLNDDPEEGTPKSIEISQDPRNEGNSLALLKDMFAGIRGRILLHLDEHRQMNDNGHFRRGAMKVLVKLPLVVVVATFAGPPLEVPAVKSSEICRSPVAIPLVDVEKLLEIELKCPLDRKKVALNTKFGRLLSTLLFHCGDYLRGHLNSVHLVGRCSPDYVAFRTAFAPGVVKLKNSLNDASAMEAALEDCISRVPVERRVENRPTGCRAEYLLLGMDEAAIDRLGHKVGAGLIAYSIAGSEATKFTASVRAIGAPSGNGDIDKIVRLGYVFFRSVFANGDDILADTPLERAFLWTLSTSSAVYGQLDFLHEGFLLGIQCKSIEKGRIFKDSTLTSFDLAKVRSMQVNTIYCADEGNGQNSHPFGDIFFKTSNNQLVLIDVTGSTDTVKCRNKELRLVDWVAYAKKTQWFISRANKIRFSGIVLAPLVPGESHFIRHSVRGRRGRTTHELCQQVRAVVGADAITLLGGLAQFLTWFQ
;
A
#
# COMPACT_ATOMS: atom_id res chain seq x y z
N MET A 1 7.64 32.83 -15.52
CA MET A 1 6.20 32.52 -15.54
C MET A 1 5.42 33.26 -16.63
N LYS A 2 5.94 34.26 -17.35
CA LYS A 2 5.13 34.96 -18.38
C LYS A 2 4.62 33.99 -19.45
N SER A 3 3.30 33.95 -19.67
CA SER A 3 2.67 33.27 -20.80
C SER A 3 2.51 34.26 -21.96
N GLU A 4 2.81 33.81 -23.18
CA GLU A 4 2.59 34.60 -24.41
C GLU A 4 1.10 34.81 -24.70
N ASN A 5 0.23 33.93 -24.17
CA ASN A 5 -1.22 33.97 -24.39
C ASN A 5 -1.99 34.89 -23.42
N GLY A 6 -1.28 35.59 -22.53
CA GLY A 6 -1.90 36.57 -21.63
C GLY A 6 -2.77 35.98 -20.52
N HIS A 7 -2.67 34.68 -20.20
CA HIS A 7 -3.41 34.07 -19.08
C HIS A 7 -3.17 34.80 -17.76
N THR A 8 -4.25 35.24 -17.12
CA THR A 8 -4.26 36.00 -15.85
C THR A 8 -3.40 35.33 -14.78
N LEU A 9 -3.50 34.00 -14.64
CA LEU A 9 -2.76 33.20 -13.66
C LEU A 9 -1.24 33.44 -13.69
N PHE A 10 -0.70 33.72 -14.88
CA PHE A 10 0.73 33.79 -15.16
C PHE A 10 1.25 35.23 -15.35
N GLN A 11 0.36 36.23 -15.27
CA GLN A 11 0.73 37.63 -15.38
C GLN A 11 1.49 38.13 -14.15
N ASP A 12 1.06 37.72 -12.96
CA ASP A 12 1.64 38.12 -11.67
C ASP A 12 1.82 36.90 -10.73
N PHE A 13 2.99 36.83 -10.09
CA PHE A 13 3.28 35.83 -9.08
C PHE A 13 2.36 35.92 -7.86
N SER A 14 1.87 37.12 -7.53
CA SER A 14 0.88 37.35 -6.48
C SER A 14 -0.44 36.64 -6.80
N ILE A 15 -0.91 36.72 -8.05
CA ILE A 15 -2.08 35.99 -8.56
C ILE A 15 -1.81 34.49 -8.50
N TYR A 16 -0.67 34.03 -9.01
CA TYR A 16 -0.28 32.62 -8.95
C TYR A 16 -0.33 32.05 -7.51
N ILE A 17 0.23 32.78 -6.54
CA ILE A 17 0.18 32.40 -5.12
C ILE A 17 -1.26 32.32 -4.58
N LYS A 18 -2.19 33.13 -5.11
CA LYS A 18 -3.59 33.02 -4.73
C LYS A 18 -4.17 31.67 -5.19
N HIS A 19 -3.79 31.08 -6.32
CA HIS A 19 -4.31 29.79 -6.78
C HIS A 19 -3.73 28.55 -6.07
N LEU A 20 -2.70 28.72 -5.24
CA LEU A 20 -2.10 27.61 -4.52
C LEU A 20 -3.08 26.96 -3.50
N PRO A 21 -2.83 25.70 -3.11
CA PRO A 21 -3.74 24.95 -2.24
C PRO A 21 -3.95 25.59 -0.87
N PHE A 22 -5.19 25.58 -0.39
CA PHE A 22 -5.53 25.92 0.99
C PHE A 22 -6.05 24.70 1.73
N ARG A 23 -5.82 24.63 3.04
CA ARG A 23 -6.40 23.60 3.90
C ARG A 23 -7.07 24.20 5.11
N GLN A 24 -8.23 23.64 5.43
CA GLN A 24 -8.91 23.94 6.68
C GLN A 24 -8.28 23.09 7.79
N SER A 25 -7.83 23.76 8.85
CA SER A 25 -7.49 23.11 10.11
C SER A 25 -8.74 22.54 10.79
N LYS A 26 -8.55 21.66 11.79
CA LYS A 26 -9.65 21.15 12.63
C LYS A 26 -10.47 22.27 13.31
N ASN A 27 -9.88 23.45 13.49
CA ASN A 27 -10.50 24.60 14.15
C ASN A 27 -11.21 25.54 13.15
N GLY A 28 -11.37 25.13 11.89
CA GLY A 28 -12.05 25.92 10.86
C GLY A 28 -11.18 26.98 10.17
N VAL A 29 -9.94 27.20 10.63
CA VAL A 29 -9.01 28.20 10.06
C VAL A 29 -8.41 27.68 8.76
N TRP A 30 -8.48 28.50 7.71
CA TRP A 30 -7.90 28.22 6.40
C TRP A 30 -6.46 28.71 6.28
N GLN A 31 -5.57 27.88 5.78
CA GLN A 31 -4.16 28.22 5.58
C GLN A 31 -3.66 27.79 4.19
N LYS A 32 -2.82 28.63 3.57
CA LYS A 32 -2.12 28.29 2.33
C LYS A 32 -1.00 27.30 2.63
N LEU A 33 -0.97 26.18 1.90
CA LEU A 33 0.06 25.16 2.10
C LEU A 33 1.47 25.68 1.78
N CYS A 34 1.62 26.63 0.86
CA CYS A 34 2.92 27.20 0.52
C CYS A 34 3.56 28.04 1.64
N HIS A 35 2.81 28.39 2.69
CA HIS A 35 3.33 29.10 3.86
C HIS A 35 3.74 28.14 4.98
N SER A 36 3.50 26.84 4.81
CA SER A 36 3.84 25.81 5.80
C SER A 36 5.10 25.06 5.38
N SER A 37 5.97 24.79 6.35
CA SER A 37 7.10 23.87 6.16
C SER A 37 6.58 22.45 5.91
N TYR A 38 7.16 21.77 4.92
CA TYR A 38 6.94 20.35 4.68
C TYR A 38 8.17 19.56 5.16
N TYR A 39 7.97 18.69 6.13
CA TYR A 39 9.03 17.94 6.79
C TYR A 39 9.02 16.51 6.27
N ALA A 40 9.78 16.27 5.20
CA ALA A 40 9.95 14.94 4.62
C ALA A 40 11.42 14.62 4.38
N GLN A 41 11.73 13.33 4.37
CA GLN A 41 13.06 12.85 4.05
C GLN A 41 13.39 13.24 2.61
N GLU A 42 14.58 13.82 2.41
CA GLU A 42 14.97 14.33 1.10
C GLU A 42 15.05 13.22 0.05
N ASP A 43 15.53 12.03 0.45
CA ASP A 43 15.59 10.85 -0.41
C ASP A 43 14.19 10.41 -0.88
N ASP A 44 13.20 10.40 0.03
CA ASP A 44 11.82 10.03 -0.30
C ASP A 44 11.18 11.05 -1.24
N LEU A 45 11.45 12.34 -1.02
CA LEU A 45 10.97 13.42 -1.88
C LEU A 45 11.63 13.36 -3.26
N ASN A 46 12.93 13.11 -3.32
CA ASN A 46 13.66 12.92 -4.58
C ASN A 46 13.16 11.70 -5.35
N LEU A 47 12.82 10.62 -4.65
CA LEU A 47 12.21 9.45 -5.26
C LEU A 47 10.84 9.79 -5.84
N MET A 48 9.96 10.46 -5.08
CA MET A 48 8.67 10.93 -5.58
C MET A 48 8.84 11.80 -6.83
N VAL A 49 9.77 12.75 -6.80
CA VAL A 49 10.11 13.61 -7.94
C VAL A 49 10.57 12.79 -9.14
N SER A 50 11.54 11.89 -8.96
CA SER A 50 12.06 11.06 -10.05
C SER A 50 10.96 10.24 -10.73
N ARG A 51 9.95 9.81 -9.96
CA ARG A 51 8.80 9.07 -10.45
C ARG A 51 7.84 9.93 -11.25
N LEU A 52 7.56 11.13 -10.78
CA LEU A 52 6.70 12.08 -11.48
C LEU A 52 7.38 12.60 -12.77
N GLU A 53 8.69 12.82 -12.72
CA GLU A 53 9.49 13.33 -13.83
C GLU A 53 9.60 12.34 -15.00
N VAL A 54 9.32 11.04 -14.82
CA VAL A 54 9.17 10.09 -15.93
C VAL A 54 8.03 10.58 -16.84
N GLY A 55 8.38 11.20 -17.95
CA GLY A 55 7.44 11.82 -18.87
C GLY A 55 6.56 10.78 -19.57
N ASN A 56 5.42 11.23 -20.09
CA ASN A 56 4.57 10.41 -20.95
C ASN A 56 5.25 10.03 -22.28
N GLY A 57 6.33 10.70 -22.66
CA GLY A 57 7.07 10.42 -23.91
C GLY A 57 7.81 9.09 -23.93
N ASP A 58 8.22 8.58 -22.75
CA ASP A 58 8.98 7.33 -22.63
C ASP A 58 8.08 6.10 -22.40
N LEU A 59 6.78 6.32 -22.19
CA LEU A 59 5.82 5.27 -21.85
C LEU A 59 4.94 4.96 -23.05
N ALA A 60 4.74 3.67 -23.32
CA ALA A 60 3.85 3.19 -24.39
C ALA A 60 2.38 3.63 -24.20
N ARG A 61 2.00 4.07 -23.00
CA ARG A 61 0.64 4.52 -22.67
C ARG A 61 0.68 5.80 -21.83
N PRO A 62 -0.22 6.77 -22.08
CA PRO A 62 -0.38 7.94 -21.22
C PRO A 62 -0.64 7.52 -19.78
N THR A 63 0.02 8.16 -18.82
CA THR A 63 -0.01 7.76 -17.41
C THR A 63 -0.57 8.88 -16.52
N VAL A 64 -1.52 8.52 -15.65
CA VAL A 64 -1.92 9.33 -14.49
C VAL A 64 -1.19 8.78 -13.28
N TYR A 65 -0.43 9.64 -12.61
CA TYR A 65 0.13 9.30 -11.31
C TYR A 65 -0.94 9.47 -10.24
N TYR A 66 -0.93 8.62 -9.21
CA TYR A 66 -1.88 8.77 -8.12
C TYR A 66 -1.31 8.48 -6.74
N ALA A 67 -1.82 9.19 -5.74
CA ALA A 67 -1.50 8.96 -4.33
C ALA A 67 -2.79 8.71 -3.53
N VAL A 68 -2.84 7.59 -2.81
CA VAL A 68 -3.98 7.22 -1.97
C VAL A 68 -3.55 7.22 -0.52
N THR A 69 -4.16 8.08 0.29
CA THR A 69 -4.00 8.03 1.75
C THR A 69 -5.22 8.64 2.43
N PRO A 70 -5.51 8.27 3.70
CA PRO A 70 -6.58 8.87 4.47
C PRO A 70 -6.48 10.40 4.55
N ALA A 71 -7.60 11.05 4.86
CA ALA A 71 -7.62 12.49 5.12
C ALA A 71 -6.63 12.90 6.23
N GLY A 72 -5.96 14.04 6.05
CA GLY A 72 -4.98 14.56 7.02
C GLY A 72 -3.57 13.97 6.92
N SER A 73 -3.29 13.08 5.97
CA SER A 73 -1.97 12.47 5.75
C SER A 73 -0.89 13.39 5.18
N GLY A 74 -1.25 14.61 4.78
CA GLY A 74 -0.33 15.52 4.05
C GLY A 74 -0.24 15.24 2.54
N LYS A 75 -1.15 14.45 1.95
CA LYS A 75 -1.11 14.11 0.52
C LYS A 75 -0.97 15.29 -0.42
N THR A 76 -1.75 16.34 -0.22
CA THR A 76 -1.71 17.52 -1.08
C THR A 76 -0.42 18.31 -0.91
N ALA A 77 0.07 18.40 0.33
CA ALA A 77 1.34 19.05 0.64
C ALA A 77 2.51 18.31 -0.01
N SER A 78 2.46 16.98 -0.08
CA SER A 78 3.51 16.18 -0.71
C SER A 78 3.70 16.47 -2.20
N VAL A 79 2.60 16.61 -2.96
CA VAL A 79 2.67 16.94 -4.39
C VAL A 79 3.24 18.34 -4.61
N ALA A 80 2.82 19.30 -3.79
CA ALA A 80 3.38 20.66 -3.82
C ALA A 80 4.87 20.68 -3.45
N ALA A 81 5.29 19.89 -2.47
CA ALA A 81 6.69 19.75 -2.08
C ALA A 81 7.52 19.08 -3.19
N ALA A 82 6.98 18.06 -3.87
CA ALA A 82 7.63 17.41 -4.99
C ALA A 82 7.85 18.39 -6.15
N PHE A 83 6.86 19.24 -6.45
CA PHE A 83 7.04 20.33 -7.42
C PHE A 83 8.21 21.25 -7.06
N VAL A 84 8.26 21.73 -5.81
CA VAL A 84 9.35 22.61 -5.35
C VAL A 84 10.71 21.90 -5.42
N GLN A 85 10.78 20.64 -5.03
CA GLN A 85 12.01 19.85 -5.08
C GLN A 85 12.48 19.62 -6.53
N SER A 86 11.56 19.31 -7.44
CA SER A 86 11.83 19.21 -8.87
C SER A 86 12.38 20.52 -9.43
N ALA A 87 11.74 21.66 -9.14
CA ALA A 87 12.17 22.98 -9.61
C ALA A 87 13.56 23.38 -9.08
N LYS A 88 13.93 22.98 -7.86
CA LYS A 88 15.27 23.22 -7.29
C LYS A 88 16.36 22.38 -7.95
N GLY A 89 16.04 21.18 -8.44
CA GLY A 89 17.00 20.25 -9.01
C GLY A 89 17.67 20.72 -10.31
N ASN A 90 17.14 21.78 -10.94
CA ASN A 90 17.59 22.34 -12.23
C ASN A 90 17.89 21.26 -13.29
N ARG A 91 17.04 20.23 -13.36
CA ARG A 91 17.13 19.13 -14.31
C ARG A 91 16.39 19.53 -15.58
N THR A 92 16.74 18.92 -16.71
CA THR A 92 16.00 19.12 -17.98
C THR A 92 14.52 18.77 -17.84
N GLU A 93 14.22 17.79 -16.99
CA GLU A 93 12.88 17.29 -16.70
C GLU A 93 12.16 18.03 -15.57
N SER A 94 12.74 19.09 -15.01
CA SER A 94 12.15 19.82 -13.89
C SER A 94 10.84 20.51 -14.27
N TYR A 95 9.89 20.51 -13.33
CA TYR A 95 8.65 21.26 -13.50
C TYR A 95 8.87 22.76 -13.37
N THR A 96 8.19 23.50 -14.24
CA THR A 96 8.23 24.97 -14.30
C THR A 96 6.95 25.60 -13.78
N HIS A 97 5.83 24.89 -13.87
CA HIS A 97 4.51 25.35 -13.45
C HIS A 97 3.80 24.26 -12.63
N TYR A 98 3.04 24.69 -11.63
CA TYR A 98 2.20 23.84 -10.80
C TYR A 98 0.77 24.35 -10.87
N LEU A 99 -0.10 23.52 -11.42
CA LEU A 99 -1.52 23.81 -11.58
C LEU A 99 -2.32 22.94 -10.63
N TYR A 100 -3.19 23.56 -9.84
CA TYR A 100 -3.92 22.89 -8.78
C TYR A 100 -5.42 23.00 -9.00
N ILE A 101 -6.07 21.84 -9.20
CA ILE A 101 -7.52 21.71 -9.36
C ILE A 101 -8.02 20.88 -8.18
N ALA A 102 -8.81 21.49 -7.30
CA ALA A 102 -9.40 20.82 -6.15
C ALA A 102 -10.89 20.57 -6.36
N PHE A 103 -11.37 19.39 -5.96
CA PHE A 103 -12.79 19.08 -5.92
C PHE A 103 -13.38 19.14 -4.50
N SER A 104 -12.53 19.33 -3.48
CA SER A 104 -12.95 19.53 -2.09
C SER A 104 -11.87 20.26 -1.27
N ASN A 105 -12.24 20.74 -0.08
CA ASN A 105 -11.34 21.28 0.96
C ASN A 105 -10.32 22.34 0.47
N ASN A 106 -10.77 23.38 -0.24
CA ASN A 106 -9.89 24.43 -0.80
C ASN A 106 -10.40 25.88 -0.63
N LYS A 107 -10.98 26.20 0.53
CA LYS A 107 -11.52 27.53 0.89
C LYS A 107 -12.49 28.05 -0.17
N ASP A 108 -13.52 27.27 -0.45
CA ASP A 108 -14.56 27.59 -1.44
C ASP A 108 -14.04 27.75 -2.88
N ARG A 109 -12.80 27.32 -3.18
CA ARG A 109 -12.22 27.34 -4.54
C ARG A 109 -12.09 25.94 -5.10
N ASN A 110 -13.07 25.12 -4.80
CA ASN A 110 -13.23 23.81 -5.39
C ASN A 110 -14.12 23.90 -6.63
N PHE A 111 -13.84 23.04 -7.60
CA PHE A 111 -14.67 22.86 -8.76
C PHE A 111 -15.78 21.87 -8.45
N GLN A 112 -17.01 22.17 -8.86
CA GLN A 112 -18.17 21.30 -8.70
C GLN A 112 -18.83 21.11 -10.06
N ALA A 113 -19.13 19.87 -10.41
CA ALA A 113 -19.91 19.56 -11.61
C ALA A 113 -21.40 19.73 -11.30
N HIS A 114 -22.09 20.58 -12.07
CA HIS A 114 -23.54 20.80 -11.94
C HIS A 114 -24.28 20.26 -13.16
N GLY A 115 -25.45 19.68 -12.95
CA GLY A 115 -26.26 19.06 -14.00
C GLY A 115 -26.13 17.53 -14.07
N ALA A 116 -26.91 16.94 -14.99
CA ALA A 116 -26.98 15.49 -15.15
C ALA A 116 -25.81 14.98 -16.00
N VAL A 117 -25.17 13.92 -15.51
CA VAL A 117 -24.22 13.11 -16.29
C VAL A 117 -25.01 12.03 -17.04
N SER A 118 -24.68 11.82 -18.31
CA SER A 118 -25.30 10.80 -19.14
C SER A 118 -25.01 9.40 -18.60
N ASP A 119 -25.99 8.50 -18.70
CA ASP A 119 -25.82 7.08 -18.41
C ASP A 119 -25.03 6.35 -19.51
N ASP A 120 -24.94 6.95 -20.71
CA ASP A 120 -24.08 6.44 -21.78
C ASP A 120 -22.60 6.70 -21.45
N ALA A 121 -21.80 5.63 -21.41
CA ALA A 121 -20.40 5.71 -21.01
C ALA A 121 -19.56 6.62 -21.90
N THR A 122 -19.83 6.66 -23.22
CA THR A 122 -19.07 7.49 -24.16
C THR A 122 -19.46 8.97 -24.03
N GLN A 123 -20.74 9.27 -23.91
CA GLN A 123 -21.19 10.63 -23.60
C GLN A 123 -20.68 11.11 -22.24
N ALA A 124 -20.75 10.28 -21.19
CA ALA A 124 -20.21 10.62 -19.87
C ALA A 124 -18.72 10.93 -19.93
N GLU A 125 -17.92 10.13 -20.66
CA GLU A 125 -16.49 10.42 -20.89
C GLU A 125 -16.30 11.78 -21.62
N ASN A 126 -17.09 12.07 -22.65
CA ASN A 126 -17.05 13.36 -23.35
C ASN A 126 -17.46 14.53 -22.43
N GLN A 127 -18.48 14.35 -21.59
CA GLN A 127 -18.90 15.34 -20.57
C GLN A 127 -17.78 15.63 -19.58
N GLY A 128 -17.11 14.59 -19.10
CA GLY A 128 -15.95 14.74 -18.21
C GLY A 128 -14.79 15.48 -18.86
N ALA A 129 -14.50 15.19 -20.13
CA ALA A 129 -13.47 15.90 -20.89
C ALA A 129 -13.84 17.39 -21.05
N GLY A 130 -15.09 17.70 -21.42
CA GLY A 130 -15.58 19.08 -21.55
C GLY A 130 -15.59 19.84 -20.22
N PHE A 131 -16.00 19.19 -19.13
CA PHE A 131 -15.92 19.74 -17.77
C PHE A 131 -14.47 20.13 -17.42
N MET A 132 -13.50 19.28 -17.74
CA MET A 132 -12.09 19.56 -17.46
C MET A 132 -11.54 20.74 -18.27
N VAL A 133 -11.97 20.91 -19.53
CA VAL A 133 -11.65 22.12 -20.32
C VAL A 133 -12.07 23.38 -19.56
N ARG A 134 -13.30 23.40 -19.04
CA ARG A 134 -13.84 24.54 -18.28
C ARG A 134 -13.09 24.74 -16.95
N CYS A 135 -12.72 23.66 -16.24
CA CYS A 135 -11.88 23.76 -15.04
C CYS A 135 -10.55 24.46 -15.33
N VAL A 136 -9.87 24.06 -16.41
CA VAL A 136 -8.57 24.64 -16.80
C VAL A 136 -8.74 26.09 -17.25
N GLU A 137 -9.77 26.39 -18.05
CA GLU A 137 -10.08 27.75 -18.48
C GLU A 137 -10.29 28.69 -17.27
N CYS A 138 -11.14 28.28 -16.34
CA CYS A 138 -11.38 29.00 -15.08
C CYS A 138 -10.13 29.11 -14.20
N LEU A 139 -9.24 28.10 -14.23
CA LEU A 139 -7.99 28.15 -13.47
C LEU A 139 -7.00 29.16 -14.08
N LEU A 140 -6.92 29.23 -15.41
CA LEU A 140 -5.96 30.08 -16.12
C LEU A 140 -6.39 31.56 -16.17
N ASN A 141 -7.69 31.84 -16.22
CA ASN A 141 -8.19 33.16 -16.59
C ASN A 141 -8.92 33.91 -15.46
N ASP A 142 -9.55 33.23 -14.50
CA ASP A 142 -10.36 33.90 -13.47
C ASP A 142 -9.49 34.41 -12.30
N ASP A 143 -9.90 35.53 -11.67
CA ASP A 143 -9.30 36.00 -10.42
C ASP A 143 -9.82 35.16 -9.23
N PRO A 144 -8.93 34.61 -8.40
CA PRO A 144 -9.30 33.78 -7.24
C PRO A 144 -9.88 34.55 -6.05
N GLU A 145 -10.12 35.87 -6.15
CA GLU A 145 -10.79 36.65 -5.09
C GLU A 145 -12.29 36.35 -4.92
N GLU A 146 -12.93 35.73 -5.91
CA GLU A 146 -14.29 35.22 -5.76
C GLU A 146 -14.27 33.95 -4.89
N GLY A 147 -14.57 34.11 -3.59
CA GLY A 147 -14.67 33.04 -2.60
C GLY A 147 -15.89 32.13 -2.78
N THR A 148 -16.25 31.82 -4.02
CA THR A 148 -17.40 31.00 -4.39
C THR A 148 -16.93 29.73 -5.08
N PRO A 149 -17.50 28.56 -4.74
CA PRO A 149 -17.23 27.32 -5.46
C PRO A 149 -17.50 27.52 -6.94
N LYS A 150 -16.57 27.05 -7.78
CA LYS A 150 -16.72 27.15 -9.23
C LYS A 150 -17.63 26.03 -9.70
N SER A 151 -18.93 26.35 -9.76
CA SER A 151 -19.93 25.48 -10.35
C SER A 151 -19.77 25.50 -11.87
N ILE A 152 -19.46 24.34 -12.46
CA ILE A 152 -19.36 24.17 -13.91
C ILE A 152 -20.54 23.33 -14.38
N GLU A 153 -21.37 23.93 -15.22
CA GLU A 153 -22.47 23.25 -15.89
C GLU A 153 -21.94 22.14 -16.82
N ILE A 154 -22.47 20.94 -16.65
CA ILE A 154 -22.20 19.79 -17.51
C ILE A 154 -22.95 19.98 -18.83
N SER A 155 -22.21 20.06 -19.94
CA SER A 155 -22.80 20.14 -21.27
C SER A 155 -23.65 18.91 -21.57
N GLN A 156 -24.90 19.13 -21.98
CA GLN A 156 -25.81 18.07 -22.43
C GLN A 156 -25.51 17.63 -23.87
N ASP A 157 -24.80 18.47 -24.63
CA ASP A 157 -24.21 18.13 -25.93
C ASP A 157 -22.68 18.24 -25.82
N PRO A 158 -22.02 17.27 -25.17
CA PRO A 158 -20.60 17.35 -24.92
C PRO A 158 -19.83 17.19 -26.23
N ARG A 159 -18.92 18.13 -26.51
CA ARG A 159 -17.95 17.96 -27.59
C ARG A 159 -17.19 16.66 -27.39
N ASN A 160 -16.84 15.98 -28.48
CA ASN A 160 -16.02 14.78 -28.38
C ASN A 160 -14.65 15.07 -27.75
N GLU A 161 -14.01 14.02 -27.22
CA GLU A 161 -12.70 14.10 -26.59
C GLU A 161 -11.64 14.82 -27.46
N GLY A 162 -11.66 14.63 -28.78
CA GLY A 162 -10.71 15.25 -29.72
C GLY A 162 -10.80 16.78 -29.72
N ASN A 163 -12.02 17.31 -29.70
CA ASN A 163 -12.28 18.75 -29.62
C ASN A 163 -11.81 19.31 -28.26
N SER A 164 -12.09 18.61 -27.17
CA SER A 164 -11.64 19.01 -25.82
C SER A 164 -10.11 19.02 -25.71
N LEU A 165 -9.42 18.04 -26.30
CA LEU A 165 -7.96 18.01 -26.36
C LEU A 165 -7.39 19.18 -27.19
N ALA A 166 -8.01 19.53 -28.31
CA ALA A 166 -7.58 20.65 -29.14
C ALA A 166 -7.67 21.99 -28.37
N LEU A 167 -8.77 22.20 -27.64
CA LEU A 167 -8.94 23.40 -26.80
C LEU A 167 -7.90 23.47 -25.68
N LEU A 168 -7.63 22.36 -24.99
CA LEU A 168 -6.59 22.34 -23.97
C LEU A 168 -5.21 22.60 -24.58
N LYS A 169 -4.88 22.02 -25.75
CA LYS A 169 -3.63 22.31 -26.44
C LYS A 169 -3.46 23.80 -26.76
N ASP A 170 -4.54 24.45 -27.18
CA ASP A 170 -4.56 25.89 -27.44
C ASP A 170 -4.38 26.71 -26.15
N MET A 171 -5.08 26.37 -25.07
CA MET A 171 -4.90 26.99 -23.75
C MET A 171 -3.48 26.82 -23.20
N PHE A 172 -2.83 25.69 -23.48
CA PHE A 172 -1.44 25.46 -23.07
C PHE A 172 -0.40 25.97 -24.08
N ALA A 173 -0.83 26.49 -25.23
CA ALA A 173 0.08 27.09 -26.20
C ALA A 173 0.82 28.27 -25.57
N GLY A 174 2.09 28.47 -25.94
CA GLY A 174 2.91 29.55 -25.37
C GLY A 174 3.38 29.35 -23.93
N ILE A 175 2.89 28.34 -23.18
CA ILE A 175 3.46 27.99 -21.87
C ILE A 175 4.72 27.15 -22.11
N ARG A 176 5.87 27.73 -21.76
CA ARG A 176 7.18 27.05 -21.90
C ARG A 176 7.49 26.23 -20.65
N GLY A 177 7.89 24.98 -20.86
CA GLY A 177 8.35 24.06 -19.80
C GLY A 177 7.30 23.04 -19.35
N ARG A 178 7.70 22.15 -18.44
CA ARG A 178 6.83 21.08 -17.93
C ARG A 178 5.88 21.57 -16.85
N ILE A 179 4.66 21.04 -16.85
CA ILE A 179 3.57 21.41 -15.97
C ILE A 179 3.21 20.20 -15.10
N LEU A 180 3.19 20.39 -13.78
CA LEU A 180 2.60 19.43 -12.85
C LEU A 180 1.15 19.84 -12.58
N LEU A 181 0.20 19.07 -13.12
CA LEU A 181 -1.23 19.28 -12.91
C LEU A 181 -1.74 18.34 -11.82
N HIS A 182 -2.18 18.91 -10.70
CA HIS A 182 -2.64 18.17 -9.54
C HIS A 182 -4.17 18.20 -9.44
N LEU A 183 -4.79 17.03 -9.58
CA LEU A 183 -6.22 16.77 -9.38
C LEU A 183 -6.46 16.26 -7.96
N ASP A 184 -6.89 17.15 -7.08
CA ASP A 184 -6.98 16.86 -5.66
C ASP A 184 -8.38 16.45 -5.22
N GLU A 185 -8.45 15.38 -4.43
CA GLU A 185 -9.71 14.71 -4.05
C GLU A 185 -10.53 14.28 -5.27
N HIS A 186 -9.87 13.63 -6.23
CA HIS A 186 -10.42 13.31 -7.55
C HIS A 186 -11.81 12.63 -7.52
N ARG A 187 -12.11 11.78 -6.51
CA ARG A 187 -13.43 11.14 -6.38
C ARG A 187 -14.57 12.12 -6.13
N GLN A 188 -14.28 13.26 -5.51
CA GLN A 188 -15.25 14.32 -5.23
C GLN A 188 -15.64 15.11 -6.49
N MET A 189 -15.02 14.83 -7.65
CA MET A 189 -15.35 15.49 -8.91
C MET A 189 -16.80 15.22 -9.35
N ASN A 190 -17.22 13.95 -9.33
CA ASN A 190 -18.56 13.48 -9.67
C ASN A 190 -18.65 11.98 -9.37
N ASP A 191 -19.81 11.42 -9.00
CA ASP A 191 -19.94 10.00 -8.66
C ASP A 191 -19.81 9.02 -9.85
N ASN A 192 -20.00 9.49 -11.09
CA ASN A 192 -19.90 8.68 -12.30
C ASN A 192 -18.42 8.43 -12.69
N GLY A 193 -18.02 7.14 -12.73
CA GLY A 193 -16.64 6.75 -13.06
C GLY A 193 -16.22 7.00 -14.51
N HIS A 194 -17.16 6.97 -15.47
CA HIS A 194 -16.89 7.28 -16.88
C HIS A 194 -16.62 8.78 -17.06
N PHE A 195 -17.39 9.63 -16.38
CA PHE A 195 -17.14 11.07 -16.35
C PHE A 195 -15.73 11.40 -15.84
N ARG A 196 -15.38 10.87 -14.65
CA ARG A 196 -14.04 11.06 -14.07
C ARG A 196 -12.93 10.53 -14.99
N ARG A 197 -13.16 9.39 -15.66
CA ARG A 197 -12.22 8.82 -16.63
C ARG A 197 -11.98 9.76 -17.81
N GLY A 198 -13.04 10.30 -18.42
CA GLY A 198 -12.93 11.22 -19.55
C GLY A 198 -12.16 12.51 -19.20
N ALA A 199 -12.40 13.03 -18.00
CA ALA A 199 -11.68 14.19 -17.45
C ALA A 199 -10.16 13.93 -17.33
N MET A 200 -9.76 12.76 -16.82
CA MET A 200 -8.33 12.39 -16.76
C MET A 200 -7.73 12.12 -18.15
N LYS A 201 -8.50 11.47 -19.03
CA LYS A 201 -8.07 11.03 -20.36
C LYS A 201 -7.58 12.18 -21.23
N VAL A 202 -8.33 13.28 -21.22
CA VAL A 202 -8.00 14.44 -22.04
C VAL A 202 -6.72 15.14 -21.54
N LEU A 203 -6.48 15.14 -20.23
CA LEU A 203 -5.32 15.80 -19.62
C LEU A 203 -4.00 15.07 -19.90
N VAL A 204 -3.96 13.74 -19.77
CA VAL A 204 -2.72 12.97 -19.96
C VAL A 204 -2.21 12.95 -21.41
N LYS A 205 -3.05 13.35 -22.36
CA LYS A 205 -2.68 13.47 -23.78
C LYS A 205 -1.96 14.79 -24.11
N LEU A 206 -1.76 15.66 -23.12
CA LEU A 206 -1.03 16.92 -23.29
C LEU A 206 0.49 16.68 -23.15
N PRO A 207 1.33 17.08 -24.12
CA PRO A 207 2.74 16.68 -24.20
C PRO A 207 3.64 17.25 -23.08
N LEU A 208 3.22 18.33 -22.41
CA LEU A 208 4.00 18.99 -21.35
C LEU A 208 3.39 18.82 -19.95
N VAL A 209 2.27 18.11 -19.84
CA VAL A 209 1.51 17.98 -18.59
C VAL A 209 1.73 16.61 -17.98
N VAL A 210 2.16 16.59 -16.72
CA VAL A 210 2.11 15.40 -15.87
C VAL A 210 0.93 15.55 -14.92
N VAL A 211 0.05 14.54 -14.92
CA VAL A 211 -1.16 14.54 -14.08
C VAL A 211 -0.91 13.71 -12.83
N VAL A 212 -1.16 14.31 -11.66
CA VAL A 212 -1.17 13.63 -10.37
C VAL A 212 -2.54 13.75 -9.73
N ALA A 213 -3.17 12.63 -9.42
CA ALA A 213 -4.46 12.59 -8.74
C ALA A 213 -4.32 12.13 -7.29
N THR A 214 -4.97 12.80 -6.34
CA THR A 214 -5.02 12.35 -4.94
C THR A 214 -6.38 11.80 -4.56
N PHE A 215 -6.36 10.79 -3.72
CA PHE A 215 -7.56 10.10 -3.26
C PHE A 215 -7.53 9.93 -1.73
N ALA A 216 -8.67 10.17 -1.07
CA ALA A 216 -8.87 9.83 0.34
C ALA A 216 -9.02 8.30 0.57
N GLY A 217 -9.34 7.55 -0.48
CA GLY A 217 -9.49 6.10 -0.44
C GLY A 217 -9.15 5.45 -1.78
N PRO A 218 -9.05 4.12 -1.82
CA PRO A 218 -8.63 3.35 -2.99
C PRO A 218 -9.45 3.69 -4.25
N PRO A 219 -8.83 3.77 -5.44
CA PRO A 219 -9.53 4.01 -6.69
C PRO A 219 -10.33 2.75 -7.07
N LEU A 220 -11.64 2.74 -6.76
CA LEU A 220 -12.54 1.61 -7.05
C LEU A 220 -12.99 1.53 -8.51
N GLU A 221 -12.48 2.39 -9.37
CA GLU A 221 -13.18 2.77 -10.59
C GLU A 221 -12.54 2.20 -11.84
N VAL A 222 -13.34 1.38 -12.52
CA VAL A 222 -13.16 0.70 -13.81
C VAL A 222 -12.69 -0.75 -13.67
N PRO A 223 -13.57 -1.73 -13.94
CA PRO A 223 -13.22 -3.14 -14.04
C PRO A 223 -12.07 -3.37 -15.04
N ALA A 224 -11.13 -4.27 -14.71
CA ALA A 224 -9.99 -4.64 -15.54
C ALA A 224 -10.36 -5.10 -16.97
N VAL A 225 -11.63 -5.43 -17.22
CA VAL A 225 -12.15 -6.05 -18.45
C VAL A 225 -12.17 -5.11 -19.66
N LYS A 226 -11.94 -3.80 -19.48
CA LYS A 226 -11.71 -2.86 -20.59
C LYS A 226 -10.42 -2.11 -20.34
N SER A 227 -9.31 -2.69 -20.78
CA SER A 227 -7.95 -2.11 -20.73
C SER A 227 -7.99 -0.60 -20.90
N SER A 228 -7.83 0.14 -19.81
CA SER A 228 -7.95 1.58 -19.82
C SER A 228 -6.88 2.14 -20.74
N GLU A 229 -7.25 2.94 -21.75
CA GLU A 229 -6.33 3.69 -22.63
C GLU A 229 -5.30 4.57 -21.88
N ILE A 230 -5.43 4.66 -20.56
CA ILE A 230 -4.60 5.39 -19.63
C ILE A 230 -4.05 4.39 -18.60
N CYS A 231 -2.76 4.44 -18.32
CA CYS A 231 -2.14 3.75 -17.21
C CYS A 231 -2.33 4.57 -15.92
N ARG A 232 -2.52 3.90 -14.79
CA ARG A 232 -2.49 4.52 -13.46
C ARG A 232 -1.23 4.06 -12.75
N SER A 233 -0.34 4.98 -12.41
CA SER A 233 0.89 4.66 -11.68
C SER A 233 0.79 5.16 -10.25
N PRO A 234 0.87 4.29 -9.24
CA PRO A 234 0.90 4.74 -7.85
C PRO A 234 2.18 5.53 -7.58
N VAL A 235 2.06 6.51 -6.69
CA VAL A 235 3.17 7.32 -6.17
C VAL A 235 3.12 7.28 -4.65
N ALA A 236 4.23 6.85 -4.04
CA ALA A 236 4.38 6.85 -2.60
C ALA A 236 4.47 8.29 -2.08
N ILE A 237 3.76 8.55 -0.98
CA ILE A 237 3.85 9.83 -0.28
C ILE A 237 5.12 9.82 0.57
N PRO A 238 5.97 10.87 0.50
CA PRO A 238 7.16 10.97 1.33
C PRO A 238 6.82 10.84 2.80
N LEU A 239 7.64 10.09 3.52
CA LEU A 239 7.46 9.95 4.96
C LEU A 239 7.85 11.23 5.66
N VAL A 240 7.17 11.47 6.77
CA VAL A 240 7.50 12.58 7.65
C VAL A 240 8.90 12.37 8.19
N ASP A 241 9.74 13.39 8.06
CA ASP A 241 11.08 13.38 8.62
C ASP A 241 11.02 13.65 10.12
N VAL A 242 10.88 12.56 10.89
CA VAL A 242 10.81 12.62 12.35
C VAL A 242 12.09 13.19 12.95
N GLU A 243 13.26 12.94 12.34
CA GLU A 243 14.54 13.45 12.83
C GLU A 243 14.58 14.97 12.69
N LYS A 244 14.24 15.47 11.50
CA LYS A 244 14.15 16.91 11.23
C LYS A 244 13.06 17.58 12.06
N LEU A 245 11.94 16.90 12.32
CA LEU A 245 10.92 17.40 13.25
C LEU A 245 11.46 17.49 14.68
N LEU A 246 12.14 16.46 15.16
CA LEU A 246 12.76 16.47 16.49
C LEU A 246 13.83 17.56 16.59
N GLU A 247 14.60 17.80 15.53
CA GLU A 247 15.59 18.86 15.46
C GLU A 247 14.94 20.25 15.47
N ILE A 248 13.97 20.52 14.59
CA ILE A 248 13.39 21.85 14.40
C ILE A 248 12.41 22.19 15.51
N GLU A 249 11.46 21.30 15.78
CA GLU A 249 10.38 21.56 16.74
C GLU A 249 10.80 21.29 18.18
N LEU A 250 11.64 20.28 18.40
CA LEU A 250 12.02 19.83 19.74
C LEU A 250 13.48 20.13 20.08
N LYS A 251 14.26 20.72 19.15
CA LYS A 251 15.68 21.06 19.33
C LYS A 251 16.52 19.85 19.76
N CYS A 252 16.19 18.64 19.34
CA CYS A 252 16.85 17.41 19.74
C CYS A 252 18.06 17.11 18.83
N PRO A 253 19.30 16.99 19.35
CA PRO A 253 20.50 16.77 18.54
C PRO A 253 20.68 15.27 18.25
N LEU A 254 19.98 14.73 17.27
CA LEU A 254 20.09 13.32 16.90
C LEU A 254 20.58 13.18 15.46
N ASP A 255 21.72 12.53 15.27
CA ASP A 255 22.23 12.13 13.95
C ASP A 255 22.21 10.60 13.85
N ARG A 256 21.21 10.05 13.15
CA ARG A 256 21.06 8.61 12.97
C ARG A 256 22.08 8.01 12.02
N LYS A 257 22.69 8.81 11.13
CA LYS A 257 23.58 8.30 10.06
C LYS A 257 24.83 7.61 10.58
N LYS A 258 25.12 7.72 11.89
CA LYS A 258 26.30 7.16 12.54
C LYS A 258 26.02 6.00 13.49
N VAL A 259 24.77 5.55 13.63
CA VAL A 259 24.39 4.67 14.75
C VAL A 259 24.03 3.26 14.28
N ALA A 260 24.87 2.28 14.64
CA ALA A 260 24.61 0.88 14.38
C ALA A 260 23.55 0.29 15.33
N LEU A 261 22.55 -0.40 14.76
CA LEU A 261 21.42 -1.00 15.50
C LEU A 261 21.82 -2.17 16.42
N ASN A 262 23.04 -2.70 16.28
CA ASN A 262 23.57 -3.75 17.15
C ASN A 262 23.94 -3.20 18.55
N THR A 263 24.06 -1.89 18.71
CA THR A 263 24.31 -1.23 20.01
C THR A 263 23.00 -0.97 20.78
N LYS A 264 23.05 -0.96 22.12
CA LYS A 264 21.88 -0.61 22.96
C LYS A 264 21.43 0.82 22.66
N PHE A 265 22.36 1.76 22.59
CA PHE A 265 22.13 3.12 22.14
C PHE A 265 21.36 3.20 20.81
N GLY A 266 21.79 2.49 19.76
CA GLY A 266 21.11 2.50 18.46
C GLY A 266 19.69 1.95 18.48
N ARG A 267 19.43 0.96 19.34
CA ARG A 267 18.07 0.46 19.58
C ARG A 267 17.21 1.51 20.28
N LEU A 268 17.70 2.12 21.36
CA LEU A 268 16.98 3.17 22.09
C LEU A 268 16.66 4.38 21.22
N LEU A 269 17.63 4.86 20.43
CA LEU A 269 17.42 5.95 19.49
C LEU A 269 16.34 5.60 18.47
N SER A 270 16.39 4.39 17.90
CA SER A 270 15.37 3.94 16.94
C SER A 270 13.98 3.84 17.58
N THR A 271 13.90 3.38 18.84
CA THR A 271 12.65 3.36 19.62
C THR A 271 12.10 4.77 19.82
N LEU A 272 12.94 5.73 20.20
CA LEU A 272 12.52 7.12 20.36
C LEU A 272 11.97 7.70 19.06
N LEU A 273 12.70 7.54 17.95
CA LEU A 273 12.27 8.00 16.63
C LEU A 273 10.94 7.36 16.21
N PHE A 274 10.76 6.05 16.49
CA PHE A 274 9.50 5.37 16.20
C PHE A 274 8.34 5.94 17.03
N HIS A 275 8.51 6.05 18.35
CA HIS A 275 7.49 6.59 19.25
C HIS A 275 7.10 8.01 18.85
N CYS A 276 8.08 8.88 18.61
CA CYS A 276 7.83 10.23 18.13
C CYS A 276 7.13 10.22 16.77
N GLY A 277 7.56 9.37 15.83
CA GLY A 277 6.93 9.27 14.52
C GLY A 277 5.47 8.84 14.57
N ASP A 278 5.14 7.83 15.36
CA ASP A 278 3.77 7.33 15.54
C ASP A 278 2.87 8.41 16.16
N TYR A 279 3.34 9.04 17.25
CA TYR A 279 2.62 10.12 17.91
C TYR A 279 2.45 11.35 16.99
N LEU A 280 3.54 11.79 16.34
CA LEU A 280 3.53 12.95 15.45
C LEU A 280 2.64 12.71 14.21
N ARG A 281 2.52 11.47 13.72
CA ARG A 281 1.63 11.11 12.63
C ARG A 281 0.16 11.44 12.94
N GLY A 282 -0.31 11.17 14.16
CA GLY A 282 -1.64 11.58 14.62
C GLY A 282 -1.81 13.09 14.75
N HIS A 283 -0.70 13.82 14.84
CA HIS A 283 -0.62 15.23 15.17
C HIS A 283 -0.02 16.10 14.05
N LEU A 284 0.14 15.59 12.82
CA LEU A 284 0.80 16.33 11.73
C LEU A 284 0.15 17.68 11.46
N ASN A 285 -1.18 17.76 11.51
CA ASN A 285 -1.89 19.03 11.37
C ASN A 285 -1.47 20.06 12.44
N SER A 286 -1.20 19.62 13.67
CA SER A 286 -0.73 20.49 14.78
C SER A 286 0.73 20.93 14.61
N VAL A 287 1.51 20.19 13.82
CA VAL A 287 2.93 20.46 13.54
C VAL A 287 3.08 21.42 12.37
N HIS A 288 2.30 21.25 11.30
CA HIS A 288 2.46 21.99 10.05
C HIS A 288 1.64 23.29 9.94
N LEU A 289 0.54 23.40 10.67
CA LEU A 289 -0.36 24.54 10.58
C LEU A 289 -0.01 25.57 11.68
N VAL A 290 0.65 26.65 11.26
CA VAL A 290 1.15 27.71 12.16
C VAL A 290 -0.02 28.32 12.93
N GLY A 291 0.11 28.44 14.24
CA GLY A 291 -0.80 29.25 15.05
C GLY A 291 -1.85 28.51 15.88
N ARG A 292 -1.76 27.18 16.08
CA ARG A 292 -2.35 26.46 17.23
C ARG A 292 -1.97 24.98 17.23
N CYS A 293 -1.04 24.62 18.10
CA CYS A 293 -0.81 23.24 18.50
C CYS A 293 -2.07 22.71 19.22
N SER A 294 -2.49 21.47 18.95
CA SER A 294 -3.50 20.83 19.81
C SER A 294 -3.02 20.85 21.27
N PRO A 295 -3.92 20.99 22.26
CA PRO A 295 -3.53 20.93 23.68
C PRO A 295 -2.66 19.71 24.00
N ASP A 296 -2.98 18.57 23.41
CA ASP A 296 -2.21 17.32 23.54
C ASP A 296 -0.77 17.47 23.02
N TYR A 297 -0.58 18.11 21.86
CA TYR A 297 0.75 18.33 21.30
C TYR A 297 1.55 19.34 22.12
N VAL A 298 0.91 20.40 22.65
CA VAL A 298 1.55 21.35 23.58
C VAL A 298 2.00 20.63 24.86
N ALA A 299 1.12 19.80 25.42
CA ALA A 299 1.41 19.01 26.62
C ALA A 299 2.59 18.06 26.36
N PHE A 300 2.60 17.37 25.21
CA PHE A 300 3.73 16.55 24.78
C PHE A 300 5.03 17.35 24.71
N ARG A 301 5.07 18.46 23.96
CA ARG A 301 6.28 19.28 23.82
C ARG A 301 6.83 19.71 25.19
N THR A 302 5.93 20.13 26.08
CA THR A 302 6.27 20.57 27.43
C THR A 302 6.84 19.43 28.27
N ALA A 303 6.21 18.25 28.23
CA ALA A 303 6.66 17.07 28.97
C ALA A 303 7.98 16.49 28.41
N PHE A 304 8.20 16.61 27.10
CA PHE A 304 9.36 16.06 26.39
C PHE A 304 10.61 16.92 26.53
N ALA A 305 10.48 18.24 26.66
CA ALA A 305 11.60 19.19 26.68
C ALA A 305 12.69 18.88 27.74
N PRO A 306 12.37 18.50 29.00
CA PRO A 306 13.39 18.14 29.99
C PRO A 306 14.26 16.96 29.57
N GLY A 307 13.68 15.95 28.89
CA GLY A 307 14.43 14.80 28.37
C GLY A 307 15.44 15.21 27.30
N VAL A 308 15.03 16.13 26.41
CA VAL A 308 15.93 16.68 25.37
C VAL A 308 17.10 17.45 25.99
N VAL A 309 16.87 18.22 27.06
CA VAL A 309 17.94 18.93 27.78
C VAL A 309 18.94 17.95 28.38
N LYS A 310 18.47 16.86 29.02
CA LYS A 310 19.37 15.81 29.52
C LYS A 310 20.17 15.18 28.39
N LEU A 311 19.53 14.82 27.29
CA LEU A 311 20.18 14.21 26.13
C LEU A 311 21.30 15.09 25.57
N LYS A 312 21.08 16.41 25.49
CA LYS A 312 22.11 17.40 25.09
C LYS A 312 23.30 17.40 26.03
N ASN A 313 23.05 17.40 27.33
CA ASN A 313 24.11 17.44 28.34
C ASN A 313 24.89 16.14 28.41
N SER A 314 24.32 15.04 27.91
CA SER A 314 24.93 13.71 27.93
C SER A 314 25.74 13.36 26.68
N LEU A 315 25.86 14.23 25.67
CA LEU A 315 26.47 13.89 24.36
C LEU A 315 27.88 13.27 24.42
N ASN A 316 28.63 13.47 25.51
CA ASN A 316 29.98 12.95 25.70
C ASN A 316 30.07 11.71 26.61
N ASP A 317 28.95 11.19 27.13
CA ASP A 317 28.87 10.04 28.02
C ASP A 317 27.81 9.05 27.54
N ALA A 318 28.26 7.92 27.00
CA ALA A 318 27.38 6.89 26.44
C ALA A 318 26.34 6.35 27.45
N SER A 319 26.72 6.16 28.71
CA SER A 319 25.79 5.66 29.74
C SER A 319 24.74 6.71 30.08
N ALA A 320 25.16 7.98 30.19
CA ALA A 320 24.24 9.08 30.43
C ALA A 320 23.30 9.32 29.23
N MET A 321 23.78 9.12 27.99
CA MET A 321 22.95 9.21 26.79
C MET A 321 21.87 8.13 26.77
N GLU A 322 22.20 6.89 27.12
CA GLU A 322 21.21 5.81 27.19
C GLU A 322 20.11 6.12 28.20
N ALA A 323 20.47 6.60 29.40
CA ALA A 323 19.51 7.01 30.42
C ALA A 323 18.64 8.21 29.96
N ALA A 324 19.24 9.17 29.25
CA ALA A 324 18.50 10.30 28.69
C ALA A 324 17.54 9.88 27.57
N LEU A 325 17.92 8.91 26.73
CA LEU A 325 17.03 8.34 25.71
C LEU A 325 15.85 7.59 26.34
N GLU A 326 16.09 6.80 27.37
CA GLU A 326 15.04 6.11 28.13
C GLU A 326 14.05 7.11 28.75
N ASP A 327 14.54 8.21 29.33
CA ASP A 327 13.71 9.31 29.85
C ASP A 327 12.89 9.96 28.73
N CYS A 328 13.48 10.26 27.57
CA CYS A 328 12.76 10.78 26.40
C CYS A 328 11.65 9.83 25.93
N ILE A 329 11.95 8.53 25.79
CA ILE A 329 10.96 7.52 25.35
C ILE A 329 9.77 7.48 26.30
N SER A 330 10.01 7.53 27.62
CA SER A 330 8.95 7.52 28.64
C SER A 330 8.03 8.75 28.59
N ARG A 331 8.50 9.84 28.00
CA ARG A 331 7.78 11.11 27.88
C ARG A 331 6.97 11.23 26.59
N VAL A 332 7.19 10.37 25.60
CA VAL A 332 6.36 10.35 24.39
C VAL A 332 5.01 9.73 24.74
N PRO A 333 3.89 10.44 24.56
CA PRO A 333 2.58 9.88 24.81
C PRO A 333 2.39 8.68 23.89
N VAL A 334 2.09 7.54 24.51
CA VAL A 334 1.59 6.39 23.78
C VAL A 334 0.14 6.72 23.46
N GLU A 335 -0.17 7.11 22.22
CA GLU A 335 -1.58 7.21 21.80
C GLU A 335 -2.24 5.87 22.12
N ARG A 336 -3.23 5.87 23.04
CA ARG A 336 -4.13 4.72 23.26
C ARG A 336 -5.05 4.59 22.05
N ARG A 337 -4.50 4.19 20.91
CA ARG A 337 -5.26 3.64 19.80
C ARG A 337 -4.93 2.16 19.72
N VAL A 338 -5.86 1.40 20.29
CA VAL A 338 -5.94 -0.06 20.38
C VAL A 338 -4.99 -0.67 21.42
N GLU A 339 -5.60 -1.39 22.34
CA GLU A 339 -5.08 -2.11 23.51
C GLU A 339 -4.08 -3.24 23.16
N ASN A 340 -3.66 -3.37 21.90
CA ASN A 340 -2.98 -4.55 21.37
C ASN A 340 -1.66 -4.21 20.67
N ARG A 341 -0.64 -3.80 21.43
CA ARG A 341 0.76 -3.89 20.97
C ARG A 341 1.64 -4.52 22.07
N PRO A 342 1.96 -5.83 21.97
CA PRO A 342 2.68 -6.56 23.00
C PRO A 342 4.18 -6.57 22.74
N THR A 343 4.95 -6.88 23.81
CA THR A 343 6.36 -6.57 23.96
C THR A 343 7.34 -7.75 24.29
N GLY A 344 7.91 -8.50 23.31
CA GLY A 344 9.21 -9.27 23.23
C GLY A 344 9.70 -9.59 21.77
N CYS A 345 10.62 -8.84 21.12
CA CYS A 345 10.71 -8.85 19.62
C CYS A 345 11.87 -9.65 19.07
N ARG A 346 11.59 -10.88 18.65
CA ARG A 346 12.34 -11.51 17.58
C ARG A 346 11.47 -11.53 16.33
N ALA A 347 12.11 -11.27 15.21
CA ALA A 347 11.46 -11.03 13.94
C ALA A 347 10.52 -12.13 13.48
N GLU A 348 10.86 -13.36 13.82
CA GLU A 348 10.06 -14.55 13.61
C GLU A 348 8.69 -14.39 14.24
N TYR A 349 8.55 -13.98 15.51
CA TYR A 349 7.24 -13.92 16.21
C TYR A 349 6.28 -12.86 15.70
N LEU A 350 6.79 -11.80 15.05
CA LEU A 350 5.94 -10.83 14.35
C LEU A 350 5.23 -11.47 13.16
N LEU A 351 5.81 -12.51 12.53
CA LEU A 351 5.21 -13.18 11.38
C LEU A 351 4.20 -14.29 11.78
N LEU A 352 4.00 -14.54 13.08
CA LEU A 352 3.40 -15.79 13.59
C LEU A 352 2.04 -15.69 14.28
N GLY A 353 1.50 -14.49 14.50
CA GLY A 353 0.15 -14.32 15.09
C GLY A 353 0.01 -14.93 16.49
N MET A 354 0.51 -14.24 17.53
CA MET A 354 0.44 -14.70 18.93
C MET A 354 -1.00 -14.72 19.50
N ASP A 355 -1.29 -15.67 20.41
CA ASP A 355 -2.55 -15.74 21.19
C ASP A 355 -2.56 -14.83 22.44
N GLU A 356 -3.75 -14.58 22.99
CA GLU A 356 -3.98 -13.69 24.14
C GLU A 356 -3.44 -14.20 25.49
N ALA A 357 -3.27 -15.50 25.70
CA ALA A 357 -2.77 -16.07 26.97
C ALA A 357 -1.24 -16.09 27.06
N ALA A 358 -0.54 -15.98 25.92
CA ALA A 358 0.89 -15.73 25.84
C ALA A 358 1.28 -14.28 26.22
N ILE A 359 0.29 -13.37 26.29
CA ILE A 359 0.45 -11.94 26.63
C ILE A 359 0.85 -11.72 28.09
N ASP A 360 0.29 -12.47 29.03
CA ASP A 360 0.57 -12.29 30.48
C ASP A 360 2.03 -12.64 30.85
N ARG A 361 2.76 -13.33 29.96
CA ARG A 361 4.17 -13.71 30.16
C ARG A 361 5.17 -12.73 29.54
N LEU A 362 4.71 -11.71 28.79
CA LEU A 362 5.52 -10.77 27.99
C LEU A 362 5.75 -9.39 28.66
N GLY A 363 6.12 -9.41 29.94
CA GLY A 363 6.56 -8.21 30.63
C GLY A 363 7.70 -7.50 29.88
N HIS A 364 7.43 -6.28 29.39
CA HIS A 364 8.38 -5.27 28.93
C HIS A 364 9.45 -5.73 27.88
N LYS A 365 9.19 -5.69 26.56
CA LYS A 365 10.05 -5.27 25.38
C LYS A 365 9.63 -5.65 23.91
N VAL A 366 8.73 -4.93 23.19
CA VAL A 366 8.50 -4.79 21.71
C VAL A 366 7.59 -3.58 21.53
N GLY A 367 8.15 -2.46 21.10
CA GLY A 367 7.42 -1.52 20.28
C GLY A 367 8.09 -1.55 18.92
N ALA A 368 7.66 -2.44 18.03
CA ALA A 368 8.21 -2.54 16.68
C ALA A 368 7.10 -2.95 15.72
N GLY A 369 6.32 -1.96 15.29
CA GLY A 369 5.44 -2.10 14.13
C GLY A 369 6.27 -1.96 12.85
N LEU A 370 6.19 -2.95 11.97
CA LEU A 370 6.68 -2.86 10.60
C LEU A 370 5.91 -1.74 9.88
N ILE A 371 6.54 -1.02 8.95
CA ILE A 371 5.81 -0.32 7.88
C ILE A 371 6.55 -0.71 6.61
N ALA A 372 5.87 -1.29 5.63
CA ALA A 372 6.47 -1.51 4.33
C ALA A 372 5.99 -0.43 3.37
N TYR A 373 6.91 0.16 2.62
CA TYR A 373 6.58 0.86 1.39
C TYR A 373 7.50 0.35 0.27
N SER A 374 6.87 0.12 -0.89
CA SER A 374 7.54 -0.23 -2.13
C SER A 374 8.24 1.01 -2.70
N ILE A 375 9.55 0.93 -2.88
CA ILE A 375 10.30 1.82 -3.77
C ILE A 375 10.43 1.07 -5.08
N ALA A 376 9.54 1.34 -6.03
CA ALA A 376 9.78 0.91 -7.39
C ALA A 376 10.99 1.70 -7.94
N GLY A 377 11.93 1.04 -8.61
CA GLY A 377 12.83 1.68 -9.60
C GLY A 377 14.30 1.90 -9.26
N SER A 378 14.82 1.36 -8.16
CA SER A 378 16.27 1.13 -8.08
C SER A 378 16.50 -0.34 -7.75
N GLU A 379 17.58 -0.93 -8.27
CA GLU A 379 17.99 -2.32 -8.04
C GLU A 379 18.11 -2.71 -6.55
N ALA A 380 17.96 -1.75 -5.63
CA ALA A 380 17.84 -1.97 -4.20
C ALA A 380 16.53 -1.38 -3.65
N THR A 381 15.44 -2.16 -3.68
CA THR A 381 14.25 -1.92 -2.85
C THR A 381 14.69 -1.79 -1.39
N LYS A 382 14.74 -0.56 -0.86
CA LYS A 382 14.96 -0.32 0.57
C LYS A 382 13.63 -0.52 1.28
N PHE A 383 13.31 -1.79 1.56
CA PHE A 383 12.45 -2.12 2.69
C PHE A 383 12.83 -1.24 3.89
N THR A 384 11.85 -0.75 4.65
CA THR A 384 12.13 0.05 5.84
C THR A 384 13.13 -0.69 6.73
N ALA A 385 13.93 0.08 7.47
CA ALA A 385 14.87 -0.47 8.44
C ALA A 385 14.19 -1.50 9.37
N SER A 386 12.88 -1.39 9.62
CA SER A 386 12.06 -2.33 10.39
C SER A 386 11.87 -3.69 9.70
N VAL A 387 11.51 -3.74 8.41
CA VAL A 387 11.39 -5.02 7.67
C VAL A 387 12.78 -5.64 7.44
N ARG A 388 13.82 -4.82 7.21
CA ARG A 388 15.21 -5.30 7.14
C ARG A 388 15.74 -5.81 8.49
N ALA A 389 15.36 -5.18 9.59
CA ALA A 389 15.68 -5.63 10.95
C ALA A 389 14.95 -6.92 11.31
N ILE A 390 13.79 -7.17 10.71
CA ILE A 390 13.05 -8.43 10.84
C ILE A 390 13.68 -9.54 9.99
N GLY A 391 14.27 -9.20 8.85
CA GLY A 391 15.14 -10.13 8.13
C GLY A 391 16.57 -10.25 8.69
N ALA A 392 16.95 -9.46 9.71
CA ALA A 392 18.32 -9.42 10.20
C ALA A 392 18.56 -10.55 11.22
N PRO A 393 19.45 -11.49 10.93
CA PRO A 393 19.63 -12.71 11.72
C PRO A 393 20.05 -12.38 13.15
N SER A 394 19.38 -12.97 14.13
CA SER A 394 19.78 -12.92 15.55
C SER A 394 20.16 -14.30 16.12
N GLY A 395 20.34 -15.30 15.26
CA GLY A 395 20.84 -16.63 15.61
C GLY A 395 19.73 -17.65 15.83
N ASN A 396 19.58 -18.55 14.85
CA ASN A 396 19.61 -20.02 14.92
C ASN A 396 19.56 -20.54 13.46
N GLY A 397 20.51 -21.38 13.04
CA GLY A 397 20.87 -21.56 11.63
C GLY A 397 19.75 -21.93 10.64
N ASP A 398 18.72 -22.67 11.07
CA ASP A 398 17.65 -23.15 10.18
C ASP A 398 16.43 -22.21 10.10
N ILE A 399 16.01 -21.59 11.21
CA ILE A 399 14.87 -20.66 11.23
C ILE A 399 15.25 -19.37 10.49
N ASP A 400 16.47 -18.85 10.75
CA ASP A 400 17.01 -17.67 10.06
C ASP A 400 17.04 -17.88 8.54
N LYS A 401 17.39 -19.09 8.10
CA LYS A 401 17.40 -19.46 6.68
C LYS A 401 16.00 -19.39 6.08
N ILE A 402 14.98 -19.91 6.77
CA ILE A 402 13.59 -19.90 6.27
C ILE A 402 13.03 -18.49 6.21
N VAL A 403 13.20 -17.70 7.27
CA VAL A 403 12.78 -16.30 7.30
C VAL A 403 13.43 -15.53 6.14
N ARG A 404 14.73 -15.74 5.91
CA ARG A 404 15.47 -15.12 4.80
C ARG A 404 14.98 -15.58 3.43
N LEU A 405 14.70 -16.86 3.24
CA LEU A 405 14.15 -17.37 1.98
C LEU A 405 12.78 -16.78 1.69
N GLY A 406 11.87 -16.78 2.69
CA GLY A 406 10.54 -16.18 2.55
C GLY A 406 10.62 -14.69 2.20
N TYR A 407 11.52 -13.96 2.86
CA TYR A 407 11.83 -12.58 2.51
C TYR A 407 12.31 -12.39 1.07
N VAL A 408 13.22 -13.24 0.58
CA VAL A 408 13.72 -13.16 -0.81
C VAL A 408 12.59 -13.41 -1.81
N PHE A 409 11.76 -14.42 -1.58
CA PHE A 409 10.59 -14.69 -2.42
C PHE A 409 9.59 -13.53 -2.40
N PHE A 410 9.27 -12.99 -1.24
CA PHE A 410 8.39 -11.83 -1.11
C PHE A 410 8.97 -10.59 -1.80
N ARG A 411 10.26 -10.32 -1.61
CA ARG A 411 10.96 -9.20 -2.26
C ARG A 411 10.97 -9.32 -3.79
N SER A 412 11.08 -10.54 -4.33
CA SER A 412 11.18 -10.75 -5.78
C SER A 412 9.94 -10.27 -6.55
N VAL A 413 8.77 -10.26 -5.91
CA VAL A 413 7.52 -9.71 -6.49
C VAL A 413 7.69 -8.25 -6.87
N PHE A 414 8.43 -7.48 -6.07
CA PHE A 414 8.64 -6.06 -6.29
C PHE A 414 9.81 -5.74 -7.23
N ALA A 415 10.65 -6.74 -7.54
CA ALA A 415 11.82 -6.55 -8.39
C ALA A 415 11.46 -6.54 -9.89
N ASN A 416 10.39 -7.23 -10.28
CA ASN A 416 10.04 -7.42 -11.69
C ASN A 416 9.03 -6.39 -12.23
N GLY A 417 8.55 -5.45 -11.39
CA GLY A 417 7.57 -4.45 -11.81
C GLY A 417 6.15 -5.01 -12.02
N ASP A 418 5.86 -6.19 -11.48
CA ASP A 418 4.53 -6.80 -11.52
C ASP A 418 3.49 -5.92 -10.79
N ASP A 419 2.22 -6.01 -11.21
CA ASP A 419 1.11 -5.27 -10.61
C ASP A 419 1.00 -5.58 -9.11
N ILE A 420 1.24 -4.57 -8.27
CA ILE A 420 1.18 -4.66 -6.80
C ILE A 420 -0.25 -4.99 -6.32
N LEU A 421 -1.25 -4.79 -7.17
CA LEU A 421 -2.65 -5.12 -6.92
C LEU A 421 -3.05 -6.52 -7.43
N ALA A 422 -2.15 -7.27 -8.09
CA ALA A 422 -2.37 -8.67 -8.39
C ALA A 422 -2.40 -9.51 -7.10
N ASP A 423 -2.98 -10.71 -7.11
CA ASP A 423 -3.02 -11.59 -5.92
C ASP A 423 -1.61 -12.05 -5.47
N THR A 424 -0.60 -11.94 -6.33
CA THR A 424 0.77 -12.45 -6.14
C THR A 424 1.51 -11.91 -4.91
N PRO A 425 1.49 -10.61 -4.55
CA PRO A 425 2.12 -10.15 -3.31
C PRO A 425 1.44 -10.73 -2.07
N LEU A 426 0.12 -10.93 -2.09
CA LEU A 426 -0.61 -11.52 -0.98
C LEU A 426 -0.26 -13.00 -0.81
N GLU A 427 -0.21 -13.76 -1.91
CA GLU A 427 0.27 -15.15 -1.94
C GLU A 427 1.66 -15.26 -1.31
N ARG A 428 2.55 -14.33 -1.64
CA ARG A 428 3.95 -14.34 -1.17
C ARG A 428 4.07 -13.92 0.28
N ALA A 429 3.17 -13.06 0.76
CA ALA A 429 3.06 -12.74 2.17
C ALA A 429 2.64 -13.98 2.99
N PHE A 430 1.61 -14.70 2.55
CA PHE A 430 1.20 -15.96 3.18
C PHE A 430 2.28 -17.03 3.10
N LEU A 431 2.98 -17.17 1.97
CA LEU A 431 4.11 -18.10 1.85
C LEU A 431 5.17 -17.81 2.93
N TRP A 432 5.49 -16.55 3.16
CA TRP A 432 6.48 -16.15 4.15
C TRP A 432 6.01 -16.41 5.59
N THR A 433 4.78 -16.04 5.93
CA THR A 433 4.26 -16.21 7.30
C THR A 433 4.05 -17.68 7.63
N LEU A 434 3.46 -18.46 6.71
CA LEU A 434 3.25 -19.90 6.89
C LEU A 434 4.56 -20.67 6.97
N SER A 435 5.54 -20.39 6.09
CA SER A 435 6.84 -21.07 6.18
C SER A 435 7.58 -20.77 7.48
N THR A 436 7.53 -19.52 7.94
CA THR A 436 8.11 -19.13 9.23
C THR A 436 7.40 -19.83 10.38
N SER A 437 6.06 -19.87 10.36
CA SER A 437 5.24 -20.51 11.40
C SER A 437 5.49 -21.98 11.52
N SER A 438 5.48 -22.65 10.37
CA SER A 438 5.86 -24.05 10.27
C SER A 438 7.28 -24.31 10.78
N ALA A 439 8.27 -23.47 10.44
CA ALA A 439 9.65 -23.66 10.88
C ALA A 439 9.81 -23.54 12.40
N VAL A 440 9.07 -22.60 13.01
CA VAL A 440 9.13 -22.32 14.46
C VAL A 440 8.36 -23.36 15.26
N TYR A 441 7.12 -23.66 14.89
CA TYR A 441 6.24 -24.52 15.69
C TYR A 441 6.27 -25.99 15.27
N GLY A 442 6.86 -26.32 14.11
CA GLY A 442 6.83 -27.67 13.56
C GLY A 442 5.45 -28.10 13.05
N GLN A 443 4.50 -27.18 13.00
CA GLN A 443 3.13 -27.38 12.58
C GLN A 443 2.53 -26.09 12.05
N LEU A 444 1.44 -26.22 11.30
CA LEU A 444 0.58 -25.11 10.89
C LEU A 444 -0.82 -25.32 11.45
N ASP A 445 -1.33 -24.29 12.11
CA ASP A 445 -2.70 -24.24 12.61
C ASP A 445 -3.51 -23.28 11.73
N PHE A 446 -4.60 -23.79 11.15
CA PHE A 446 -5.56 -23.00 10.39
C PHE A 446 -6.90 -22.92 11.14
N LEU A 447 -6.83 -22.74 12.47
CA LEU A 447 -7.85 -22.32 13.46
C LEU A 447 -8.38 -23.42 14.42
N HIS A 448 -8.90 -22.93 15.56
CA HIS A 448 -9.22 -23.56 16.85
C HIS A 448 -10.04 -24.87 16.89
N GLU A 449 -10.44 -25.46 15.76
CA GLU A 449 -11.08 -26.78 15.70
C GLU A 449 -10.10 -27.90 15.31
N GLY A 450 -8.82 -27.78 15.72
CA GLY A 450 -7.85 -28.87 15.70
C GLY A 450 -7.30 -29.25 14.33
N PHE A 451 -7.28 -28.33 13.35
CA PHE A 451 -6.63 -28.59 12.05
C PHE A 451 -5.16 -28.26 12.05
N LEU A 452 -4.45 -29.09 12.79
CA LEU A 452 -3.01 -29.03 12.92
C LEU A 452 -2.37 -29.89 11.83
N LEU A 453 -1.63 -29.24 10.95
CA LEU A 453 -0.86 -29.88 9.90
C LEU A 453 0.59 -29.95 10.34
N GLY A 454 1.08 -31.17 10.63
CA GLY A 454 2.46 -31.40 11.00
C GLY A 454 3.42 -31.15 9.83
N ILE A 455 4.09 -30.00 9.86
CA ILE A 455 5.15 -29.63 8.93
C ILE A 455 6.13 -28.71 9.66
N GLN A 456 7.42 -29.08 9.63
CA GLN A 456 8.50 -28.24 10.13
C GLN A 456 9.31 -27.73 8.94
N CYS A 457 8.93 -26.58 8.38
CA CYS A 457 9.52 -26.06 7.16
C CYS A 457 11.04 -25.87 7.30
N LYS A 458 11.80 -26.48 6.39
CA LYS A 458 13.27 -26.41 6.28
C LYS A 458 13.74 -25.84 4.94
N SER A 459 12.85 -25.75 3.96
CA SER A 459 13.11 -25.14 2.65
C SER A 459 11.85 -24.51 2.06
N ILE A 460 12.05 -23.49 1.22
CA ILE A 460 11.02 -22.92 0.35
C ILE A 460 11.50 -23.07 -1.09
N GLU A 461 10.69 -23.70 -1.93
CA GLU A 461 11.07 -23.99 -3.33
C GLU A 461 9.98 -23.55 -4.30
N LYS A 462 10.35 -23.36 -5.57
CA LYS A 462 9.37 -23.30 -6.65
C LYS A 462 9.00 -24.72 -7.05
N GLY A 463 7.73 -24.96 -7.33
CA GLY A 463 7.27 -26.28 -7.72
C GLY A 463 6.04 -26.24 -8.61
N ARG A 464 5.84 -27.34 -9.33
CA ARG A 464 4.67 -27.55 -10.18
C ARG A 464 4.24 -29.01 -10.10
N ILE A 465 2.97 -29.24 -9.76
CA ILE A 465 2.36 -30.57 -9.65
C ILE A 465 1.24 -30.80 -10.68
N PHE A 466 1.04 -29.85 -11.60
CA PHE A 466 0.14 -29.96 -12.74
C PHE A 466 0.93 -29.67 -14.01
N LYS A 467 0.86 -30.54 -15.01
CA LYS A 467 1.58 -30.30 -16.27
C LYS A 467 1.04 -29.08 -17.01
N ASP A 468 -0.27 -28.84 -16.91
CA ASP A 468 -0.99 -27.76 -17.57
C ASP A 468 -1.95 -27.03 -16.59
N SER A 469 -2.83 -26.17 -17.10
CA SER A 469 -3.89 -25.48 -16.34
C SER A 469 -5.15 -26.32 -16.13
N THR A 470 -5.10 -27.63 -16.39
CA THR A 470 -6.27 -28.51 -16.29
C THR A 470 -6.14 -29.49 -15.14
N LEU A 471 -7.28 -29.85 -14.55
CA LEU A 471 -7.36 -30.84 -13.47
C LEU A 471 -6.75 -32.19 -13.86
N THR A 472 -6.93 -32.59 -15.11
CA THR A 472 -6.44 -33.86 -15.65
C THR A 472 -4.93 -33.95 -15.74
N SER A 473 -4.23 -32.82 -15.68
CA SER A 473 -2.77 -32.73 -15.77
C SER A 473 -2.04 -32.97 -14.44
N PHE A 474 -2.76 -33.32 -13.37
CA PHE A 474 -2.20 -33.60 -12.05
C PHE A 474 -1.16 -34.73 -12.08
N ASP A 475 0.07 -34.44 -11.66
CA ASP A 475 1.20 -35.35 -11.69
C ASP A 475 1.45 -35.97 -10.32
N LEU A 476 0.88 -37.16 -10.12
CA LEU A 476 1.02 -37.88 -8.88
C LEU A 476 2.46 -38.38 -8.61
N ALA A 477 3.22 -38.69 -9.66
CA ALA A 477 4.61 -39.13 -9.51
C ALA A 477 5.45 -37.99 -8.94
N LYS A 478 5.22 -36.76 -9.41
CA LYS A 478 5.86 -35.56 -8.86
C LYS A 478 5.52 -35.38 -7.38
N VAL A 479 4.25 -35.52 -6.98
CA VAL A 479 3.82 -35.43 -5.57
C VAL A 479 4.50 -36.48 -4.68
N ARG A 480 4.72 -37.69 -5.19
CA ARG A 480 5.47 -38.72 -4.47
C ARG A 480 6.92 -38.33 -4.23
N SER A 481 7.55 -37.72 -5.22
CA SER A 481 8.94 -37.24 -5.17
C SER A 481 9.14 -35.95 -4.37
N MET A 482 8.07 -35.26 -3.99
CA MET A 482 8.17 -34.03 -3.18
C MET A 482 8.83 -34.32 -1.84
N GLN A 483 9.68 -33.38 -1.42
CA GLN A 483 10.32 -33.43 -0.12
C GLN A 483 9.31 -33.06 0.97
N VAL A 484 9.33 -33.81 2.06
CA VAL A 484 8.65 -33.42 3.30
C VAL A 484 9.38 -32.20 3.88
N ASN A 485 8.70 -31.38 4.67
CA ASN A 485 9.28 -30.18 5.30
C ASN A 485 9.73 -29.10 4.29
N THR A 486 9.22 -29.16 3.07
CA THR A 486 9.42 -28.10 2.06
C THR A 486 8.07 -27.51 1.70
N ILE A 487 7.97 -26.18 1.77
CA ILE A 487 6.82 -25.45 1.26
C ILE A 487 7.12 -24.97 -0.15
N TYR A 488 6.30 -25.38 -1.10
CA TYR A 488 6.42 -25.01 -2.50
C TYR A 488 5.50 -23.84 -2.81
N CYS A 489 5.99 -22.90 -3.60
CA CYS A 489 5.15 -21.93 -4.29
C CYS A 489 5.03 -22.30 -5.76
N ALA A 490 3.83 -22.13 -6.32
CA ALA A 490 3.54 -22.36 -7.71
C ALA A 490 4.56 -21.67 -8.63
N ASP A 491 5.13 -22.43 -9.55
CA ASP A 491 6.00 -21.90 -10.58
C ASP A 491 5.17 -21.44 -11.79
N GLU A 492 5.04 -20.12 -11.92
CA GLU A 492 4.29 -19.44 -12.98
C GLU A 492 5.21 -18.71 -13.97
N GLY A 493 6.52 -18.98 -13.94
CA GLY A 493 7.49 -18.34 -14.84
C GLY A 493 7.50 -18.89 -16.28
N ASN A 494 8.07 -18.10 -17.20
CA ASN A 494 8.47 -18.51 -18.56
C ASN A 494 7.36 -19.04 -19.49
N GLY A 495 6.25 -18.30 -19.62
CA GLY A 495 5.20 -18.63 -20.60
C GLY A 495 4.41 -19.91 -20.28
N GLN A 496 4.55 -20.43 -19.06
CA GLN A 496 3.74 -21.54 -18.57
C GLN A 496 2.37 -21.03 -18.12
N ASN A 497 1.34 -21.87 -18.30
CA ASN A 497 0.00 -21.54 -17.82
C ASN A 497 -0.03 -21.46 -16.28
N SER A 498 -0.91 -20.63 -15.73
CA SER A 498 -1.10 -20.47 -14.28
C SER A 498 -1.40 -21.80 -13.59
N HIS A 499 -0.99 -21.91 -12.32
CA HIS A 499 -1.18 -23.13 -11.56
C HIS A 499 -2.67 -23.27 -11.17
N PRO A 500 -3.34 -24.37 -11.55
CA PRO A 500 -4.80 -24.33 -11.64
C PRO A 500 -5.56 -24.54 -10.32
N PHE A 501 -4.93 -24.89 -9.21
CA PHE A 501 -5.65 -25.24 -7.97
C PHE A 501 -4.93 -24.80 -6.69
N GLY A 502 -4.00 -23.85 -6.75
CA GLY A 502 -3.38 -23.31 -5.54
C GLY A 502 -2.04 -22.67 -5.80
N ASP A 503 -1.70 -21.71 -4.97
CA ASP A 503 -0.52 -20.86 -5.10
C ASP A 503 0.62 -21.36 -4.22
N ILE A 504 0.28 -22.08 -3.13
CA ILE A 504 1.20 -22.66 -2.17
C ILE A 504 0.81 -24.12 -1.93
N PHE A 505 1.80 -25.01 -1.80
CA PHE A 505 1.52 -26.41 -1.47
C PHE A 505 2.68 -27.09 -0.75
N PHE A 506 2.38 -28.11 0.03
CA PHE A 506 3.40 -28.88 0.75
C PHE A 506 2.93 -30.29 1.08
N LYS A 507 3.90 -31.13 1.43
CA LYS A 507 3.68 -32.51 1.86
C LYS A 507 4.02 -32.67 3.34
N THR A 508 3.07 -33.13 4.14
CA THR A 508 3.27 -33.39 5.57
C THR A 508 4.05 -34.68 5.79
N SER A 509 4.57 -34.86 7.02
CA SER A 509 5.21 -36.11 7.46
C SER A 509 4.28 -37.32 7.37
N ASN A 510 2.97 -37.10 7.49
CA ASN A 510 1.93 -38.13 7.41
C ASN A 510 1.42 -38.36 5.97
N ASN A 511 2.28 -38.12 4.97
CA ASN A 511 2.03 -38.33 3.54
C ASN A 511 0.72 -37.66 3.04
N GLN A 512 0.46 -36.44 3.51
CA GLN A 512 -0.68 -35.63 3.07
C GLN A 512 -0.17 -34.46 2.22
N LEU A 513 -0.71 -34.31 1.00
CA LEU A 513 -0.53 -33.13 0.17
C LEU A 513 -1.60 -32.10 0.51
N VAL A 514 -1.15 -30.89 0.81
CA VAL A 514 -2.01 -29.74 1.09
C VAL A 514 -1.80 -28.70 0.00
N LEU A 515 -2.89 -28.28 -0.65
CA LEU A 515 -2.93 -27.12 -1.56
C LEU A 515 -3.56 -25.94 -0.84
N ILE A 516 -2.99 -24.76 -1.02
CA ILE A 516 -3.48 -23.51 -0.48
C ILE A 516 -3.69 -22.57 -1.67
N ASP A 517 -4.90 -22.02 -1.78
CA ASP A 517 -5.31 -21.06 -2.80
C ASP A 517 -5.63 -19.73 -2.09
N VAL A 518 -4.96 -18.65 -2.46
CA VAL A 518 -5.04 -17.34 -1.81
C VAL A 518 -5.89 -16.40 -2.67
N THR A 519 -6.70 -15.54 -2.05
CA THR A 519 -7.42 -14.51 -2.79
C THR A 519 -7.44 -13.19 -2.05
N GLY A 520 -7.09 -12.11 -2.74
CA GLY A 520 -7.27 -10.73 -2.29
C GLY A 520 -8.65 -10.18 -2.60
N SER A 521 -9.61 -11.00 -3.04
CA SER A 521 -10.95 -10.51 -3.36
C SER A 521 -11.79 -10.29 -2.09
N THR A 522 -12.56 -9.21 -2.08
CA THR A 522 -13.66 -8.97 -1.13
C THR A 522 -14.94 -9.74 -1.48
N ASP A 523 -15.00 -10.37 -2.65
CA ASP A 523 -16.18 -11.05 -3.18
C ASP A 523 -16.28 -12.49 -2.63
N THR A 524 -17.32 -12.72 -1.82
CA THR A 524 -17.62 -14.02 -1.22
C THR A 524 -17.88 -15.10 -2.28
N VAL A 525 -18.41 -14.73 -3.46
CA VAL A 525 -18.65 -15.67 -4.57
C VAL A 525 -17.34 -16.17 -5.17
N LYS A 526 -16.33 -15.30 -5.28
CA LYS A 526 -15.00 -15.70 -5.77
C LYS A 526 -14.29 -16.64 -4.79
N CYS A 527 -14.33 -16.35 -3.50
CA CYS A 527 -13.84 -17.27 -2.46
C CYS A 527 -14.53 -18.63 -2.58
N ARG A 528 -15.85 -18.62 -2.68
CA ARG A 528 -16.64 -19.85 -2.84
C ARG A 528 -16.27 -20.64 -4.10
N ASN A 529 -16.00 -19.98 -5.21
CA ASN A 529 -15.57 -20.65 -6.43
C ASN A 529 -14.20 -21.33 -6.28
N LYS A 530 -13.25 -20.71 -5.55
CA LYS A 530 -11.95 -21.33 -5.24
C LYS A 530 -12.12 -22.57 -4.35
N GLU A 531 -12.99 -22.50 -3.34
CA GLU A 531 -13.32 -23.64 -2.50
C GLU A 531 -13.86 -24.83 -3.31
N LEU A 532 -14.84 -24.58 -4.19
CA LEU A 532 -15.43 -25.63 -5.03
C LEU A 532 -14.41 -26.27 -5.98
N ARG A 533 -13.50 -25.47 -6.55
CA ARG A 533 -12.41 -25.96 -7.39
C ARG A 533 -11.48 -26.90 -6.62
N LEU A 534 -11.14 -26.56 -5.38
CA LEU A 534 -10.34 -27.43 -4.51
C LEU A 534 -11.08 -28.72 -4.15
N VAL A 535 -12.40 -28.67 -3.92
CA VAL A 535 -13.21 -29.88 -3.68
C VAL A 535 -13.18 -30.81 -4.89
N ASP A 536 -13.39 -30.27 -6.09
CA ASP A 536 -13.33 -31.03 -7.34
C ASP A 536 -11.93 -31.65 -7.54
N TRP A 537 -10.89 -30.91 -7.19
CA TRP A 537 -9.51 -31.41 -7.23
C TRP A 537 -9.27 -32.56 -6.24
N VAL A 538 -9.63 -32.41 -4.97
CA VAL A 538 -9.47 -33.47 -3.96
C VAL A 538 -10.18 -34.76 -4.40
N ALA A 539 -11.39 -34.63 -4.94
CA ALA A 539 -12.16 -35.75 -5.45
C ALA A 539 -11.44 -36.45 -6.62
N TYR A 540 -10.92 -35.68 -7.56
CA TYR A 540 -10.16 -36.21 -8.69
C TYR A 540 -8.85 -36.88 -8.25
N ALA A 541 -8.05 -36.22 -7.40
CA ALA A 541 -6.79 -36.74 -6.90
C ALA A 541 -6.99 -38.08 -6.16
N LYS A 542 -8.03 -38.19 -5.31
CA LYS A 542 -8.40 -39.48 -4.69
C LYS A 542 -8.73 -40.55 -5.71
N LYS A 543 -9.47 -40.20 -6.77
CA LYS A 543 -9.81 -41.14 -7.84
C LYS A 543 -8.55 -41.61 -8.57
N THR A 544 -7.58 -40.74 -8.86
CA THR A 544 -6.33 -41.14 -9.54
C THR A 544 -5.50 -42.15 -8.73
N GLN A 545 -5.73 -42.25 -7.43
CA GLN A 545 -4.99 -43.15 -6.54
C GLN A 545 -5.66 -44.51 -6.28
N TRP A 546 -6.77 -44.83 -6.96
CA TRP A 546 -7.62 -45.96 -6.58
C TRP A 546 -6.94 -47.34 -6.66
N PHE A 547 -5.93 -47.49 -7.51
CA PHE A 547 -5.14 -48.72 -7.65
C PHE A 547 -3.95 -48.84 -6.70
N ILE A 548 -3.66 -47.82 -5.90
CA ILE A 548 -2.46 -47.77 -5.05
C ILE A 548 -2.77 -48.46 -3.72
N SER A 549 -1.83 -49.27 -3.23
CA SER A 549 -1.93 -49.92 -1.92
C SER A 549 -2.16 -48.88 -0.80
N ARG A 550 -2.95 -49.25 0.22
CA ARG A 550 -3.29 -48.32 1.33
C ARG A 550 -2.07 -47.68 1.99
N ALA A 551 -0.96 -48.42 2.12
CA ALA A 551 0.28 -47.95 2.73
C ALA A 551 0.97 -46.81 1.93
N ASN A 552 0.72 -46.73 0.61
CA ASN A 552 1.34 -45.74 -0.28
C ASN A 552 0.36 -44.64 -0.72
N LYS A 553 -0.84 -44.60 -0.12
CA LYS A 553 -1.87 -43.63 -0.47
C LYS A 553 -1.52 -42.26 0.09
N ILE A 554 -1.67 -41.21 -0.72
CA ILE A 554 -1.46 -39.83 -0.31
C ILE A 554 -2.82 -39.26 0.09
N ARG A 555 -2.87 -38.56 1.22
CA ARG A 555 -4.07 -37.81 1.62
C ARG A 555 -4.06 -36.44 0.95
N PHE A 556 -5.21 -35.90 0.59
CA PHE A 556 -5.31 -34.62 -0.10
C PHE A 556 -6.16 -33.65 0.72
N SER A 557 -5.73 -32.40 0.81
CA SER A 557 -6.49 -31.33 1.45
C SER A 557 -6.32 -30.01 0.72
N GLY A 558 -7.35 -29.17 0.78
CA GLY A 558 -7.38 -27.83 0.21
C GLY A 558 -7.65 -26.79 1.28
N ILE A 559 -7.02 -25.63 1.16
CA ILE A 559 -7.26 -24.46 2.01
C ILE A 559 -7.44 -23.26 1.11
N VAL A 560 -8.47 -22.45 1.34
CA VAL A 560 -8.62 -21.12 0.74
C VAL A 560 -8.31 -20.08 1.80
N LEU A 561 -7.41 -19.14 1.51
CA LEU A 561 -7.11 -18.00 2.38
C LEU A 561 -7.69 -16.73 1.75
N ALA A 562 -8.66 -16.11 2.42
CA ALA A 562 -9.37 -14.93 1.93
C ALA A 562 -9.50 -13.84 3.02
N PRO A 563 -8.42 -13.09 3.30
CA PRO A 563 -8.38 -12.14 4.42
C PRO A 563 -9.35 -10.96 4.28
N LEU A 564 -9.80 -10.63 3.06
CA LEU A 564 -10.72 -9.52 2.81
C LEU A 564 -12.19 -9.93 2.71
N VAL A 565 -12.48 -11.24 2.76
CA VAL A 565 -13.84 -11.76 2.79
C VAL A 565 -14.34 -11.70 4.23
N PRO A 566 -15.41 -10.96 4.54
CA PRO A 566 -15.95 -10.92 5.89
C PRO A 566 -16.61 -12.26 6.25
N GLY A 567 -16.48 -12.69 7.51
CA GLY A 567 -17.14 -13.88 8.02
C GLY A 567 -16.26 -14.69 8.96
N GLU A 568 -16.81 -15.80 9.43
CA GLU A 568 -16.08 -16.81 10.21
C GLU A 568 -15.52 -17.88 9.27
N SER A 569 -14.32 -18.35 9.58
CA SER A 569 -13.75 -19.49 8.87
C SER A 569 -14.58 -20.72 9.09
N HIS A 570 -14.73 -21.52 8.03
CA HIS A 570 -15.69 -22.60 8.05
C HIS A 570 -15.23 -23.78 7.21
N PHE A 571 -15.74 -24.94 7.60
CA PHE A 571 -15.80 -26.09 6.72
C PHE A 571 -16.90 -25.88 5.70
N ILE A 572 -16.74 -26.49 4.53
CA ILE A 572 -17.82 -26.61 3.56
C ILE A 572 -18.88 -27.55 4.16
N ARG A 573 -19.84 -27.00 4.92
CA ARG A 573 -20.89 -27.77 5.61
C ARG A 573 -22.04 -28.20 4.68
N HIS A 574 -22.17 -27.57 3.52
CA HIS A 574 -23.25 -27.90 2.59
C HIS A 574 -22.84 -29.00 1.61
N SER A 575 -23.72 -29.96 1.42
CA SER A 575 -23.71 -30.89 0.29
C SER A 575 -23.86 -30.10 -1.00
N VAL A 576 -22.76 -29.54 -1.50
CA VAL A 576 -22.77 -28.90 -2.80
C VAL A 576 -23.02 -29.99 -3.82
N ARG A 577 -24.16 -29.99 -4.51
CA ARG A 577 -24.31 -30.78 -5.75
C ARG A 577 -23.25 -30.26 -6.70
N GLY A 578 -22.11 -30.97 -6.81
CA GLY A 578 -21.14 -30.67 -7.86
C GLY A 578 -21.84 -30.76 -9.21
N ARG A 579 -21.29 -30.12 -10.25
CA ARG A 579 -21.83 -30.18 -11.63
C ARG A 579 -22.08 -31.61 -12.16
N ARG A 580 -21.59 -32.65 -11.47
CA ARG A 580 -21.75 -34.08 -11.80
C ARG A 580 -22.55 -34.93 -10.78
N GLY A 581 -23.27 -34.31 -9.84
CA GLY A 581 -24.40 -34.97 -9.15
C GLY A 581 -24.12 -35.92 -7.97
N ARG A 582 -22.87 -36.18 -7.56
CA ARG A 582 -22.57 -36.87 -6.28
C ARG A 582 -21.37 -36.25 -5.59
N THR A 583 -21.61 -35.71 -4.40
CA THR A 583 -20.56 -35.19 -3.51
C THR A 583 -20.78 -35.82 -2.15
N THR A 584 -19.84 -36.64 -1.70
CA THR A 584 -19.88 -37.28 -0.38
C THR A 584 -19.42 -36.27 0.67
N HIS A 585 -20.14 -36.17 1.79
CA HIS A 585 -19.82 -35.30 2.94
C HIS A 585 -18.33 -35.37 3.37
N GLU A 586 -17.71 -36.54 3.21
CA GLU A 586 -16.30 -36.80 3.50
C GLU A 586 -15.29 -35.99 2.64
N LEU A 587 -15.67 -35.56 1.43
CA LEU A 587 -14.82 -34.73 0.57
C LEU A 587 -14.80 -33.27 1.03
N CYS A 588 -15.96 -32.78 1.48
CA CYS A 588 -16.10 -31.40 1.95
C CYS A 588 -15.32 -31.13 3.26
N GLN A 589 -15.08 -32.16 4.07
CA GLN A 589 -14.26 -32.05 5.28
C GLN A 589 -12.75 -31.87 5.01
N GLN A 590 -12.32 -32.07 3.77
CA GLN A 590 -10.91 -31.97 3.38
C GLN A 590 -10.56 -30.63 2.73
N VAL A 591 -11.55 -29.76 2.51
CA VAL A 591 -11.36 -28.41 1.99
C VAL A 591 -11.91 -27.40 2.99
N ARG A 592 -11.13 -26.35 3.27
CA ARG A 592 -11.47 -25.33 4.26
C ARG A 592 -11.32 -23.94 3.66
N ALA A 593 -12.17 -23.02 4.09
CA ALA A 593 -12.00 -21.59 3.85
C ALA A 593 -11.63 -20.90 5.16
N VAL A 594 -10.49 -20.22 5.16
CA VAL A 594 -10.05 -19.35 6.25
C VAL A 594 -10.25 -17.93 5.75
N VAL A 595 -11.14 -17.18 6.39
CA VAL A 595 -11.62 -15.89 5.90
C VAL A 595 -11.50 -14.81 6.96
N GLY A 596 -11.56 -13.54 6.55
CA GLY A 596 -11.66 -12.40 7.47
C GLY A 596 -10.55 -12.37 8.51
N ALA A 597 -10.92 -12.11 9.77
CA ALA A 597 -9.99 -11.94 10.89
C ALA A 597 -9.04 -13.14 11.08
N ASP A 598 -9.51 -14.35 10.80
CA ASP A 598 -8.72 -15.55 10.95
C ASP A 598 -7.59 -15.63 9.91
N ALA A 599 -7.91 -15.35 8.64
CA ALA A 599 -6.91 -15.27 7.58
C ALA A 599 -5.97 -14.08 7.77
N ILE A 600 -6.45 -12.98 8.34
CA ILE A 600 -5.62 -11.83 8.71
C ILE A 600 -4.62 -12.24 9.80
N THR A 601 -5.04 -13.02 10.79
CA THR A 601 -4.16 -13.51 11.87
C THR A 601 -3.00 -14.34 11.33
N LEU A 602 -3.25 -15.18 10.30
CA LEU A 602 -2.22 -15.97 9.63
C LEU A 602 -1.17 -15.15 8.87
N LEU A 603 -1.45 -13.86 8.58
CA LEU A 603 -0.45 -12.94 8.01
C LEU A 603 0.45 -12.31 9.08
N GLY A 604 0.11 -12.45 10.37
CA GLY A 604 0.82 -11.80 11.46
C GLY A 604 1.05 -10.30 11.18
N GLY A 605 2.28 -9.85 11.34
CA GLY A 605 2.74 -8.49 11.09
C GLY A 605 2.72 -8.07 9.62
N LEU A 606 2.49 -9.00 8.68
CA LEU A 606 2.22 -8.66 7.29
C LEU A 606 0.74 -8.31 7.03
N ALA A 607 -0.15 -8.43 8.01
CA ALA A 607 -1.56 -8.03 7.86
C ALA A 607 -1.72 -6.57 7.41
N GLN A 608 -0.77 -5.70 7.77
CA GLN A 608 -0.75 -4.30 7.33
C GLN A 608 -0.68 -4.12 5.80
N PHE A 609 -0.14 -5.10 5.07
CA PHE A 609 -0.09 -5.07 3.61
C PHE A 609 -1.49 -5.24 2.98
N LEU A 610 -2.48 -5.71 3.74
CA LEU A 610 -3.87 -5.78 3.27
C LEU A 610 -4.44 -4.40 2.95
N THR A 611 -3.91 -3.34 3.55
CA THR A 611 -4.27 -1.96 3.20
C THR A 611 -3.93 -1.59 1.75
N TRP A 612 -3.14 -2.41 1.05
CA TRP A 612 -2.87 -2.22 -0.38
C TRP A 612 -3.97 -2.83 -1.27
N PHE A 613 -4.74 -3.77 -0.74
CA PHE A 613 -5.78 -4.51 -1.46
C PHE A 613 -7.20 -4.05 -1.12
N GLN A 614 -7.39 -3.40 0.04
CA GLN A 614 -8.59 -2.66 0.40
C GLN A 614 -8.64 -1.36 -0.37
#